data_AF-A0A1J1GX18-F1
#
_entry.id   AF-A0A1J1GX18-F1
#
_cell.length_a   1.000
_cell.length_b   1.000
_cell.length_c   1.000
_cell.angle_alpha   90.00
_cell.angle_beta   90.00
_cell.angle_gamma   90.00
#
_symmetry.space_group_name_H-M   'P 1'
#
loop_
_entity.id
_entity.type
_entity.pdbx_description
1 polymer ?
#
loop_
_entity_poly.entity_id
_entity_poly.type
_entity_poly.pdbx_seq_one_letter_code
_entity_poly.pdbx_strand_id
1 'polypeptide(L)'
;MFALISIILVIFHTKLIIGINNKNKICTCDFTDRLNFIPQQRTKILCDLKPKHGDEVKVIANENYEVSCFNNSTVYCPSKGYFLSNSIITKHSPKLKYSKTKMVLSGRNVSVYHLIIDENASDILFYCYVKPNQVSELLHGVVKIDLKREISEEYSKPLEDGTHVCDYSKGNLNIYPSSGFYYKNSRSVNCIYRVIPNKLFLIKLPKLDIVTESFLPSIVNCLSEHAFINFTLKHVEESEDSVTFHITFGEFTRSFNLSCSMDLSEYNIEPCAVGKKGNVTFFFNV
;
A
#
# COMPACT_ATOMS: atom_id res chain seq x y z
N MET A 1 -33.87 11.74 -32.07
CA MET A 1 -32.59 11.18 -31.61
C MET A 1 -32.51 11.41 -30.10
N PHE A 2 -33.01 10.48 -29.30
CA PHE A 2 -33.08 10.64 -27.84
C PHE A 2 -31.78 10.15 -27.20
N ALA A 3 -31.03 11.06 -26.59
CA ALA A 3 -29.88 10.73 -25.77
C ALA A 3 -30.36 10.08 -24.47
N LEU A 4 -30.17 8.76 -24.33
CA LEU A 4 -30.38 8.05 -23.07
C LEU A 4 -29.25 8.44 -22.11
N ILE A 5 -29.53 9.38 -21.21
CA ILE A 5 -28.66 9.67 -20.06
C ILE A 5 -28.84 8.51 -19.09
N SER A 6 -27.86 7.61 -19.03
CA SER A 6 -27.81 6.53 -18.02
C SER A 6 -27.51 7.15 -16.65
N ILE A 7 -28.54 7.35 -15.84
CA ILE A 7 -28.40 7.77 -14.44
C ILE A 7 -27.96 6.54 -13.64
N ILE A 8 -26.71 6.52 -13.18
CA ILE A 8 -26.19 5.48 -12.28
C ILE A 8 -26.56 5.88 -10.86
N LEU A 9 -27.51 5.17 -10.25
CA LEU A 9 -27.81 5.32 -8.82
C LEU A 9 -26.83 4.48 -8.01
N VAL A 10 -26.02 5.13 -7.18
CA VAL A 10 -25.12 4.48 -6.20
C VAL A 10 -25.78 4.56 -4.84
N ILE A 11 -26.29 3.44 -4.33
CA ILE A 11 -26.88 3.36 -2.98
C ILE A 11 -25.78 2.96 -1.99
N PHE A 12 -25.43 3.87 -1.09
CA PHE A 12 -24.55 3.59 0.04
C PHE A 12 -25.36 3.04 1.21
N HIS A 13 -25.41 1.71 1.36
CA HIS A 13 -25.87 1.08 2.59
C HIS A 13 -24.77 0.18 3.14
N THR A 14 -23.90 0.70 3.99
CA THR A 14 -22.92 -0.11 4.72
C THR A 14 -23.41 -0.35 6.14
N LYS A 15 -23.72 -1.61 6.48
CA LYS A 15 -23.61 -2.08 7.86
C LYS A 15 -22.23 -2.71 7.95
N LEU A 16 -21.25 -1.95 8.45
CA LEU A 16 -19.94 -2.48 8.81
C LEU A 16 -20.14 -3.35 10.06
N ILE A 17 -20.18 -4.67 9.90
CA ILE A 17 -20.18 -5.58 11.04
C ILE A 17 -18.71 -5.88 11.36
N ILE A 18 -18.20 -5.23 12.40
CA ILE A 18 -16.85 -5.49 12.94
C ILE A 18 -16.95 -6.76 13.79
N GLY A 19 -16.50 -7.90 13.25
CA GLY A 19 -16.23 -9.08 14.05
C GLY A 19 -14.86 -8.95 14.67
N ILE A 20 -14.77 -8.87 16.00
CA ILE A 20 -13.50 -8.95 16.74
C ILE A 20 -13.26 -10.43 17.00
N ASN A 21 -12.32 -11.04 16.27
CA ASN A 21 -11.74 -12.32 16.67
C ASN A 21 -10.28 -12.08 16.99
N ASN A 22 -9.83 -12.56 18.14
CA ASN A 22 -8.63 -12.10 18.86
C ASN A 22 -7.43 -11.73 17.96
N LYS A 23 -7.02 -10.45 18.06
CA LYS A 23 -5.92 -9.72 17.38
C LYS A 23 -6.18 -9.09 16.00
N ASN A 24 -7.00 -9.67 15.12
CA ASN A 24 -7.18 -9.13 13.75
C ASN A 24 -8.59 -8.57 13.53
N LYS A 25 -8.71 -7.39 12.90
CA LYS A 25 -10.01 -6.84 12.55
C LYS A 25 -10.50 -7.49 11.25
N ILE A 26 -11.75 -7.98 11.26
CA ILE A 26 -12.37 -8.57 10.07
C ILE A 26 -13.31 -7.55 9.41
N CYS A 27 -12.95 -7.11 8.21
CA CYS A 27 -13.77 -6.26 7.34
C CYS A 27 -14.70 -7.14 6.48
N THR A 28 -16.02 -6.98 6.61
CA THR A 28 -16.99 -7.87 5.94
C THR A 28 -17.89 -7.10 4.97
N CYS A 29 -18.05 -7.62 3.75
CA CYS A 29 -19.13 -7.26 2.82
C CYS A 29 -20.07 -8.45 2.68
N ASP A 30 -21.35 -8.28 3.03
CA ASP A 30 -22.35 -9.33 2.95
C ASP A 30 -23.41 -8.99 1.89
N PHE A 31 -23.42 -9.75 0.81
CA PHE A 31 -24.36 -9.67 -0.31
C PHE A 31 -25.42 -10.75 -0.30
N THR A 32 -25.53 -11.57 0.75
CA THR A 32 -26.42 -12.76 0.80
C THR A 32 -27.83 -12.49 0.29
N ASP A 33 -28.42 -11.34 0.66
CA ASP A 33 -29.75 -10.91 0.18
C ASP A 33 -29.76 -9.58 -0.55
N ARG A 34 -28.61 -8.91 -0.65
CA ARG A 34 -28.57 -7.52 -1.12
C ARG A 34 -28.83 -7.36 -2.60
N LEU A 35 -28.75 -8.45 -3.36
CA LEU A 35 -28.93 -8.45 -4.81
C LEU A 35 -30.17 -9.23 -5.25
N ASN A 36 -31.14 -9.41 -4.34
CA ASN A 36 -32.38 -10.15 -4.59
C ASN A 36 -33.56 -9.22 -4.91
N PHE A 37 -33.38 -8.31 -5.87
CA PHE A 37 -34.44 -7.47 -6.40
C PHE A 37 -34.17 -7.11 -7.86
N ILE A 38 -35.21 -6.69 -8.58
CA ILE A 38 -35.08 -6.24 -9.98
C ILE A 38 -35.08 -4.71 -9.96
N PRO A 39 -33.94 -4.05 -10.25
CA PRO A 39 -33.91 -2.60 -10.30
C PRO A 39 -34.53 -2.10 -11.61
N GLN A 40 -35.13 -0.90 -11.57
CA GLN A 40 -35.69 -0.24 -12.76
C GLN A 40 -34.59 0.30 -13.70
N GLN A 41 -33.36 0.43 -13.22
CA GLN A 41 -32.20 0.93 -13.96
C GLN A 41 -30.93 0.22 -13.51
N ARG A 42 -29.84 0.34 -14.30
CA ARG A 42 -28.54 -0.23 -13.94
C ARG A 42 -28.06 0.30 -12.58
N THR A 43 -28.00 -0.58 -11.61
CA THR A 43 -27.74 -0.28 -10.20
C THR A 43 -26.50 -1.01 -9.73
N LYS A 44 -25.64 -0.30 -9.00
CA LYS A 44 -24.43 -0.84 -8.38
C LYS A 44 -24.51 -0.68 -6.87
N ILE A 45 -24.32 -1.77 -6.14
CA ILE A 45 -24.20 -1.72 -4.67
C ILE A 45 -22.73 -1.77 -4.32
N LEU A 46 -22.19 -0.64 -3.84
CA LEU A 46 -20.77 -0.53 -3.48
C LEU A 46 -20.55 -0.88 -2.01
N CYS A 47 -19.58 -1.76 -1.76
CA CYS A 47 -18.99 -1.99 -0.45
C CYS A 47 -17.51 -1.57 -0.51
N ASP A 48 -17.16 -0.45 0.13
CA ASP A 48 -15.80 0.09 0.17
C ASP A 48 -15.12 -0.36 1.48
N LEU A 49 -14.05 -1.14 1.36
CA LEU A 49 -13.27 -1.69 2.46
C LEU A 49 -11.87 -1.09 2.44
N LYS A 50 -11.44 -0.61 3.61
CA LYS A 50 -10.09 -0.07 3.87
C LYS A 50 -9.42 -0.86 5.00
N PRO A 51 -9.05 -2.14 4.75
CA PRO A 51 -8.38 -2.94 5.75
C PRO A 51 -6.96 -2.42 6.01
N LYS A 52 -6.46 -2.64 7.22
CA LYS A 52 -5.04 -2.44 7.55
C LYS A 52 -4.23 -3.69 7.21
N HIS A 53 -2.91 -3.54 7.17
CA HIS A 53 -2.02 -4.70 7.09
C HIS A 53 -2.15 -5.53 8.39
N GLY A 54 -2.29 -6.84 8.27
CA GLY A 54 -2.66 -7.73 9.40
C GLY A 54 -4.17 -7.96 9.56
N ASP A 55 -5.03 -7.16 8.92
CA ASP A 55 -6.48 -7.37 8.97
C ASP A 55 -6.92 -8.55 8.07
N GLU A 56 -8.20 -8.90 8.17
CA GLU A 56 -8.83 -9.88 7.30
C GLU A 56 -10.03 -9.26 6.56
N VAL A 57 -10.32 -9.76 5.37
CA VAL A 57 -11.50 -9.35 4.59
C VAL A 57 -12.36 -10.57 4.29
N LYS A 58 -13.67 -10.45 4.49
CA LYS A 58 -14.66 -11.45 4.08
C LYS A 58 -15.66 -10.84 3.10
N VAL A 59 -15.83 -11.48 1.95
CA VAL A 59 -16.94 -11.22 1.04
C VAL A 59 -17.87 -12.42 1.08
N ILE A 60 -19.11 -12.19 1.51
CA ILE A 60 -20.14 -13.22 1.65
C ILE A 60 -21.16 -12.98 0.55
N ALA A 61 -21.47 -14.02 -0.22
CA ALA A 61 -22.47 -13.96 -1.27
C ALA A 61 -23.33 -15.22 -1.26
N ASN A 62 -24.56 -15.11 -1.74
CA ASN A 62 -25.39 -16.27 -2.01
C ASN A 62 -24.63 -17.25 -2.94
N GLU A 63 -24.74 -18.57 -2.72
CA GLU A 63 -23.99 -19.53 -3.55
C GLU A 63 -24.38 -19.45 -5.04
N ASN A 64 -25.60 -19.00 -5.33
CA ASN A 64 -26.11 -18.86 -6.69
C ASN A 64 -25.67 -17.56 -7.37
N TYR A 65 -24.79 -16.78 -6.77
CA TYR A 65 -24.24 -15.57 -7.38
C TYR A 65 -22.90 -15.87 -8.05
N GLU A 66 -22.68 -15.29 -9.22
CA GLU A 66 -21.37 -15.25 -9.85
C GLU A 66 -20.50 -14.24 -9.10
N VAL A 67 -19.35 -14.68 -8.58
CA VAL A 67 -18.43 -13.82 -7.84
C VAL A 67 -17.04 -13.90 -8.46
N SER A 68 -16.56 -12.75 -8.89
CA SER A 68 -15.22 -12.53 -9.43
C SER A 68 -14.39 -11.80 -8.37
N CYS A 69 -13.64 -12.58 -7.58
CA CYS A 69 -12.83 -12.10 -6.47
C CYS A 69 -11.50 -12.84 -6.36
N PHE A 70 -10.46 -12.11 -5.98
CA PHE A 70 -9.10 -12.54 -5.69
C PHE A 70 -8.33 -13.17 -6.86
N ASN A 71 -8.77 -14.30 -7.40
CA ASN A 71 -8.15 -14.93 -8.58
C ASN A 71 -8.68 -14.38 -9.92
N ASN A 72 -9.74 -13.58 -9.86
CA ASN A 72 -10.37 -12.96 -11.03
C ASN A 72 -10.86 -11.55 -10.65
N SER A 73 -9.93 -10.68 -10.25
CA SER A 73 -10.24 -9.31 -9.80
C SER A 73 -9.90 -8.28 -10.87
N THR A 74 -10.43 -7.08 -10.70
CA THR A 74 -9.94 -5.89 -11.43
C THR A 74 -8.94 -5.14 -10.55
N VAL A 75 -7.66 -5.19 -10.87
CA VAL A 75 -6.55 -4.63 -10.07
C VAL A 75 -6.05 -3.33 -10.68
N TYR A 76 -5.78 -2.31 -9.87
CA TYR A 76 -5.16 -1.08 -10.38
C TYR A 76 -3.68 -1.28 -10.69
N CYS A 77 -3.22 -0.80 -11.84
CA CYS A 77 -1.81 -0.86 -12.26
C CYS A 77 -1.20 0.55 -12.25
N PRO A 78 -0.40 0.93 -11.23
CA PRO A 78 0.12 2.29 -11.12
C PRO A 78 1.07 2.69 -12.23
N SER A 79 1.91 1.79 -12.74
CA SER A 79 2.86 2.12 -13.81
C SER A 79 2.14 2.45 -15.13
N LYS A 80 0.95 1.89 -15.35
CA LYS A 80 0.16 2.07 -16.57
C LYS A 80 -1.00 3.05 -16.42
N GLY A 81 -1.38 3.39 -15.19
CA GLY A 81 -2.45 4.35 -14.90
C GLY A 81 -3.87 3.84 -15.15
N TYR A 82 -4.08 2.53 -15.37
CA TYR A 82 -5.39 1.93 -15.63
C TYR A 82 -5.60 0.62 -14.85
N PHE A 83 -6.83 0.09 -14.90
CA PHE A 83 -7.22 -1.15 -14.24
C PHE A 83 -7.04 -2.37 -15.14
N LEU A 84 -6.34 -3.40 -14.63
CA LEU A 84 -6.22 -4.71 -15.24
C LEU A 84 -7.38 -5.59 -14.81
N SER A 85 -8.18 -6.06 -15.76
CA SER A 85 -9.23 -7.06 -15.50
C SER A 85 -8.64 -8.47 -15.43
N ASN A 86 -9.42 -9.41 -14.88
CA ASN A 86 -9.08 -10.84 -14.80
C ASN A 86 -7.72 -11.14 -14.15
N SER A 87 -7.38 -10.36 -13.13
CA SER A 87 -6.09 -10.40 -12.47
C SER A 87 -6.15 -11.22 -11.18
N ILE A 88 -5.05 -11.93 -10.91
CA ILE A 88 -4.84 -12.65 -9.65
C ILE A 88 -4.12 -11.70 -8.70
N ILE A 89 -4.74 -11.36 -7.57
CA ILE A 89 -4.20 -10.36 -6.64
C ILE A 89 -2.82 -10.73 -6.08
N THR A 90 -2.51 -12.03 -5.95
CA THR A 90 -1.21 -12.49 -5.44
C THR A 90 -0.08 -12.29 -6.43
N LYS A 91 -0.34 -12.03 -7.71
CA LYS A 91 0.69 -11.57 -8.65
C LYS A 91 1.14 -10.13 -8.38
N HIS A 92 0.29 -9.34 -7.72
CA HIS A 92 0.53 -7.92 -7.43
C HIS A 92 0.86 -7.66 -5.96
N SER A 93 0.41 -8.53 -5.05
CA SER A 93 0.78 -8.53 -3.64
C SER A 93 0.96 -9.98 -3.15
N PRO A 94 2.16 -10.57 -3.30
CA PRO A 94 2.41 -12.01 -3.12
C PRO A 94 2.16 -12.57 -1.72
N LYS A 95 2.15 -11.72 -0.69
CA LYS A 95 1.90 -12.15 0.69
C LYS A 95 0.43 -12.19 1.07
N LEU A 96 -0.48 -11.82 0.16
CA LEU A 96 -1.91 -12.03 0.36
C LEU A 96 -2.25 -13.52 0.24
N LYS A 97 -3.12 -14.01 1.12
CA LYS A 97 -3.64 -15.39 1.06
C LYS A 97 -5.15 -15.34 1.03
N TYR A 98 -5.77 -16.12 0.16
CA TYR A 98 -7.22 -16.17 0.10
C TYR A 98 -7.74 -17.60 0.01
N SER A 99 -8.98 -17.78 0.45
CA SER A 99 -9.70 -19.04 0.41
C SER A 99 -11.16 -18.80 0.07
N LYS A 100 -11.82 -19.84 -0.46
CA LYS A 100 -13.26 -19.87 -0.70
C LYS A 100 -13.83 -21.07 0.03
N THR A 101 -14.83 -20.84 0.87
CA THR A 101 -15.58 -21.89 1.56
C THR A 101 -17.07 -21.77 1.28
N LYS A 102 -17.77 -22.90 1.24
CA LYS A 102 -19.23 -22.94 1.21
C LYS A 102 -19.72 -23.23 2.62
N MET A 103 -20.76 -22.53 3.07
CA MET A 103 -21.37 -22.78 4.37
C MET A 103 -22.84 -22.37 4.38
N VAL A 104 -23.56 -22.77 5.44
CA VAL A 104 -24.92 -22.30 5.71
C VAL A 104 -24.84 -21.18 6.74
N LEU A 105 -25.38 -20.01 6.41
CA LEU A 105 -25.45 -18.86 7.31
C LEU A 105 -26.92 -18.43 7.43
N SER A 106 -27.46 -18.49 8.65
CA SER A 106 -28.87 -18.17 8.94
C SER A 106 -29.87 -18.90 8.03
N GLY A 107 -29.63 -20.20 7.79
CA GLY A 107 -30.49 -21.05 6.95
C GLY A 107 -30.32 -20.86 5.44
N ARG A 108 -29.35 -20.05 4.99
CA ARG A 108 -29.06 -19.83 3.56
C ARG A 108 -27.69 -20.38 3.17
N ASN A 109 -27.60 -20.99 2.00
CA ASN A 109 -26.33 -21.40 1.43
C ASN A 109 -25.57 -20.19 0.88
N VAL A 110 -24.36 -20.00 1.39
CA VAL A 110 -23.48 -18.89 1.01
C VAL A 110 -22.10 -19.40 0.64
N SER A 111 -21.44 -18.65 -0.24
CA SER A 111 -19.99 -18.74 -0.46
C SER A 111 -19.30 -17.62 0.30
N VAL A 112 -18.33 -17.97 1.13
CA VAL A 112 -17.47 -17.03 1.86
C VAL A 112 -16.11 -16.97 1.18
N TYR A 113 -15.77 -15.79 0.71
CA TYR A 113 -14.48 -15.45 0.12
C TYR A 113 -13.68 -14.75 1.20
N HIS A 114 -12.66 -15.42 1.72
CA HIS A 114 -11.86 -14.93 2.84
C HIS A 114 -10.45 -14.58 2.37
N LEU A 115 -10.02 -13.36 2.65
CA LEU A 115 -8.68 -12.83 2.38
C LEU A 115 -8.00 -12.54 3.72
N ILE A 116 -6.79 -13.07 3.86
CA ILE A 116 -5.88 -12.84 4.98
C ILE A 116 -4.77 -11.93 4.47
N ILE A 117 -4.54 -10.81 5.18
CA ILE A 117 -3.57 -9.79 4.79
C ILE A 117 -2.37 -9.90 5.72
N ASP A 118 -1.24 -10.33 5.18
CA ASP A 118 0.04 -10.35 5.91
C ASP A 118 0.46 -8.92 6.30
N GLU A 119 1.10 -8.77 7.47
CA GLU A 119 1.62 -7.47 7.93
C GLU A 119 2.63 -6.84 6.96
N ASN A 120 3.32 -7.68 6.19
CA ASN A 120 4.32 -7.29 5.20
C ASN A 120 3.78 -7.35 3.76
N ALA A 121 2.48 -7.52 3.56
CA ALA A 121 1.88 -7.40 2.24
C ALA A 121 2.20 -6.04 1.61
N SER A 122 2.22 -6.02 0.28
CA SER A 122 2.29 -4.77 -0.47
C SER A 122 0.91 -4.14 -0.56
N ASP A 123 0.88 -2.80 -0.59
CA ASP A 123 -0.34 -2.04 -0.86
C ASP A 123 -1.01 -2.56 -2.15
N ILE A 124 -2.33 -2.54 -2.21
CA ILE A 124 -3.12 -2.91 -3.39
C ILE A 124 -4.52 -2.30 -3.39
N LEU A 125 -4.92 -1.77 -4.54
CA LEU A 125 -6.31 -1.46 -4.85
C LEU A 125 -6.85 -2.46 -5.85
N PHE A 126 -7.96 -3.12 -5.51
CA PHE A 126 -8.67 -3.97 -6.44
C PHE A 126 -10.17 -3.97 -6.20
N TYR A 127 -10.89 -4.42 -7.22
CA TYR A 127 -12.32 -4.57 -7.24
C TYR A 127 -12.71 -6.02 -7.46
N CYS A 128 -13.73 -6.39 -6.71
CA CYS A 128 -14.42 -7.65 -6.70
C CYS A 128 -15.85 -7.40 -7.21
N TYR A 129 -16.39 -8.31 -8.00
CA TYR A 129 -17.76 -8.18 -8.52
C TYR A 129 -18.61 -9.36 -8.08
N VAL A 130 -19.85 -9.06 -7.65
CA VAL A 130 -20.85 -10.05 -7.24
C VAL A 130 -22.08 -9.82 -8.10
N LYS A 131 -22.48 -10.80 -8.89
CA LYS A 131 -23.61 -10.70 -9.82
C LYS A 131 -24.66 -11.78 -9.51
N PRO A 132 -25.95 -11.43 -9.37
CA PRO A 132 -27.00 -12.42 -9.30
C PRO A 132 -27.21 -13.04 -10.69
N ASN A 133 -27.38 -14.36 -10.77
CA ASN A 133 -27.59 -15.06 -12.04
C ASN A 133 -28.87 -14.62 -12.77
N GLN A 134 -29.88 -14.11 -12.05
CA GLN A 134 -31.20 -13.81 -12.59
C GLN A 134 -31.33 -12.44 -13.29
N VAL A 135 -30.46 -11.46 -12.97
CA VAL A 135 -30.62 -10.06 -13.42
C VAL A 135 -29.27 -9.42 -13.80
N SER A 136 -28.31 -10.24 -14.23
CA SER A 136 -26.86 -9.97 -14.26
C SER A 136 -26.42 -8.64 -14.92
N GLU A 137 -27.22 -8.07 -15.83
CA GLU A 137 -26.92 -6.80 -16.50
C GLU A 137 -27.40 -5.54 -15.76
N LEU A 138 -28.45 -5.65 -14.93
CA LEU A 138 -29.07 -4.48 -14.30
C LEU A 138 -28.66 -4.29 -12.84
N LEU A 139 -28.23 -5.34 -12.15
CA LEU A 139 -27.84 -5.27 -10.74
C LEU A 139 -26.53 -6.00 -10.50
N HIS A 140 -25.56 -5.33 -9.87
CA HIS A 140 -24.39 -6.01 -9.33
C HIS A 140 -23.84 -5.35 -8.07
N GLY A 141 -23.24 -6.17 -7.22
CA GLY A 141 -22.39 -5.75 -6.12
C GLY A 141 -20.98 -5.47 -6.61
N VAL A 142 -20.38 -4.40 -6.08
CA VAL A 142 -18.97 -4.08 -6.24
C VAL A 142 -18.35 -4.03 -4.87
N VAL A 143 -17.30 -4.83 -4.64
CA VAL A 143 -16.47 -4.70 -3.44
C VAL A 143 -15.17 -4.03 -3.85
N LYS A 144 -14.93 -2.85 -3.33
CA LYS A 144 -13.67 -2.13 -3.48
C LYS A 144 -12.81 -2.42 -2.26
N ILE A 145 -11.60 -2.90 -2.46
CA ILE A 145 -10.64 -3.18 -1.38
C ILE A 145 -9.43 -2.30 -1.61
N ASP A 146 -9.22 -1.35 -0.70
CA ASP A 146 -8.13 -0.38 -0.69
C ASP A 146 -7.21 -0.70 0.50
N LEU A 147 -6.22 -1.57 0.25
CA LEU A 147 -5.20 -1.93 1.22
C LEU A 147 -4.03 -0.96 1.08
N LYS A 148 -3.85 -0.13 2.10
CA LYS A 148 -2.82 0.91 2.13
C LYS A 148 -2.16 1.02 3.51
N ARG A 149 -0.84 1.21 3.56
CA ARG A 149 -0.15 1.65 4.78
C ARG A 149 -0.51 3.09 5.14
N GLU A 150 -0.93 3.30 6.37
CA GLU A 150 -1.32 4.63 6.89
C GLU A 150 -0.12 5.53 7.21
N ILE A 151 1.05 4.94 7.48
CA ILE A 151 2.21 5.66 8.01
C ILE A 151 3.11 6.13 6.86
N SER A 152 3.22 7.45 6.72
CA SER A 152 4.16 8.12 5.81
C SER A 152 5.34 8.75 6.55
N GLU A 153 5.48 8.55 7.86
CA GLU A 153 6.55 9.15 8.67
C GLU A 153 6.96 8.25 9.85
N GLU A 154 8.27 8.01 10.02
CA GLU A 154 8.83 7.32 11.19
C GLU A 154 10.06 8.06 11.73
N TYR A 155 10.33 7.95 13.03
CA TYR A 155 11.65 8.32 13.56
C TYR A 155 12.67 7.24 13.22
N SER A 156 13.94 7.64 13.07
CA SER A 156 15.07 6.71 12.98
C SER A 156 15.05 5.73 14.14
N LYS A 157 15.31 4.45 13.88
CA LYS A 157 15.31 3.40 14.91
C LYS A 157 16.74 3.12 15.37
N PRO A 158 17.00 2.94 16.67
CA PRO A 158 18.29 2.46 17.14
C PRO A 158 18.47 0.98 16.79
N LEU A 159 19.68 0.61 16.38
CA LEU A 159 20.16 -0.76 16.30
C LEU A 159 20.72 -1.21 17.66
N GLU A 160 21.07 -2.50 17.78
CA GLU A 160 21.58 -3.10 19.02
C GLU A 160 22.88 -2.43 19.52
N ASP A 161 23.69 -1.92 18.61
CA ASP A 161 24.93 -1.17 18.90
C ASP A 161 24.68 0.31 19.26
N GLY A 162 23.42 0.75 19.27
CA GLY A 162 23.02 2.13 19.50
C GLY A 162 23.13 3.05 18.27
N THR A 163 23.52 2.53 17.11
CA THR A 163 23.54 3.29 15.84
C THR A 163 22.11 3.50 15.34
N HIS A 164 21.78 4.71 14.91
CA HIS A 164 20.43 5.00 14.38
C HIS A 164 20.35 4.72 12.87
N VAL A 165 19.23 4.18 12.42
CA VAL A 165 18.97 3.86 11.01
C VAL A 165 17.61 4.37 10.54
N CYS A 166 17.61 4.89 9.31
CA CYS A 166 16.41 5.03 8.48
C CYS A 166 16.45 3.93 7.41
N ASP A 167 15.56 2.95 7.54
CA ASP A 167 15.53 1.77 6.69
C ASP A 167 14.41 1.85 5.65
N TYR A 168 14.76 2.28 4.44
CA TYR A 168 13.86 2.37 3.30
C TYR A 168 13.83 1.09 2.45
N SER A 169 14.58 0.04 2.82
CA SER A 169 14.55 -1.24 2.10
C SER A 169 13.40 -2.15 2.57
N LYS A 170 12.77 -1.85 3.72
CA LYS A 170 11.69 -2.66 4.30
C LYS A 170 10.75 -1.85 5.21
N GLY A 171 9.70 -2.50 5.71
CA GLY A 171 8.76 -1.92 6.68
C GLY A 171 7.91 -0.78 6.10
N ASN A 172 7.56 0.20 6.94
CA ASN A 172 6.70 1.32 6.55
C ASN A 172 7.41 2.38 5.70
N LEU A 173 8.72 2.53 5.87
CA LEU A 173 9.56 3.40 5.05
C LEU A 173 9.96 2.75 3.72
N ASN A 174 9.51 1.53 3.41
CA ASN A 174 9.93 0.84 2.19
C ASN A 174 9.58 1.65 0.93
N ILE A 175 10.60 1.98 0.13
CA ILE A 175 10.46 2.68 -1.15
C ILE A 175 10.59 1.78 -2.37
N TYR A 176 10.87 0.48 -2.18
CA TYR A 176 10.97 -0.49 -3.27
C TYR A 176 9.68 -0.50 -4.11
N PRO A 177 9.79 -0.63 -5.45
CA PRO A 177 8.62 -0.67 -6.31
C PRO A 177 7.55 -1.69 -5.90
N SER A 178 6.29 -1.24 -5.83
CA SER A 178 5.17 -2.11 -5.45
C SER A 178 3.98 -1.92 -6.39
N SER A 179 3.28 -3.02 -6.70
CA SER A 179 2.26 -3.04 -7.78
C SER A 179 0.89 -2.45 -7.41
N GLY A 180 0.67 -2.02 -6.18
CA GLY A 180 -0.67 -1.65 -5.75
C GLY A 180 -0.79 -0.26 -5.12
N PHE A 181 0.14 0.62 -5.50
CA PHE A 181 0.10 2.03 -5.19
C PHE A 181 -1.00 2.75 -5.97
N TYR A 182 -1.86 3.57 -5.34
CA TYR A 182 -3.03 4.15 -6.02
C TYR A 182 -3.10 5.69 -6.04
N TYR A 183 -2.36 6.41 -5.20
CA TYR A 183 -2.52 7.88 -5.14
C TYR A 183 -1.21 8.63 -5.44
N LYS A 184 -1.25 9.49 -6.46
CA LYS A 184 -0.14 10.37 -6.91
C LYS A 184 0.52 11.14 -5.75
N ASN A 185 -0.25 11.46 -4.70
CA ASN A 185 0.20 12.25 -3.54
C ASN A 185 0.50 11.42 -2.28
N SER A 186 0.41 10.08 -2.35
CA SER A 186 0.79 9.19 -1.24
C SER A 186 2.22 8.65 -1.34
N ARG A 187 2.98 9.11 -2.33
CA ARG A 187 4.25 8.52 -2.78
C ARG A 187 5.45 8.87 -1.91
N SER A 188 5.26 9.51 -0.77
CA SER A 188 6.36 9.96 0.06
C SER A 188 6.34 9.32 1.44
N VAL A 189 7.48 8.78 1.83
CA VAL A 189 7.75 8.32 3.19
C VAL A 189 8.88 9.14 3.77
N ASN A 190 8.73 9.58 5.01
CA ASN A 190 9.66 10.46 5.69
C ASN A 190 10.30 9.73 6.87
N CYS A 191 11.61 9.80 7.00
CA CYS A 191 12.29 9.38 8.21
C CYS A 191 12.84 10.60 8.93
N ILE A 192 12.55 10.75 10.21
CA ILE A 192 13.07 11.85 11.03
C ILE A 192 14.25 11.34 11.84
N TYR A 193 15.43 11.95 11.66
CA TYR A 193 16.60 11.70 12.49
C TYR A 193 16.96 12.96 13.28
N ARG A 194 16.98 12.83 14.61
CA ARG A 194 17.57 13.85 15.48
C ARG A 194 19.08 13.68 15.45
N VAL A 195 19.78 14.64 14.85
CA VAL A 195 21.22 14.54 14.62
C VAL A 195 21.96 14.58 15.95
N ILE A 196 22.83 13.60 16.15
CA ILE A 196 23.75 13.53 17.28
C ILE A 196 25.17 13.73 16.74
N PRO A 197 25.91 14.77 17.19
CA PRO A 197 27.28 15.02 16.74
C PRO A 197 28.19 13.80 16.95
N ASN A 198 29.07 13.57 15.98
CA ASN A 198 30.09 12.52 15.97
C ASN A 198 29.55 11.09 16.15
N LYS A 199 28.24 10.88 15.99
CA LYS A 199 27.62 9.56 15.98
C LYS A 199 27.34 9.09 14.56
N LEU A 200 27.51 7.78 14.36
CA LEU A 200 27.17 7.11 13.12
C LEU A 200 25.65 7.09 12.94
N PHE A 201 25.22 7.38 11.72
CA PHE A 201 23.85 7.26 11.27
C PHE A 201 23.83 6.51 9.93
N LEU A 202 22.83 5.66 9.74
CA LEU A 202 22.70 4.80 8.58
C LEU A 202 21.44 5.15 7.77
N ILE A 203 21.61 5.30 6.47
CA ILE A 203 20.49 5.31 5.52
C ILE A 203 20.57 4.01 4.74
N LYS A 204 19.57 3.14 4.90
CA LYS A 204 19.51 1.86 4.22
C LYS A 204 18.48 1.91 3.11
N LEU A 205 18.91 1.68 1.87
CA LEU A 205 18.09 1.72 0.66
C LEU A 205 17.95 0.32 0.06
N PRO A 206 16.86 0.04 -0.69
CA PRO A 206 16.74 -1.23 -1.39
C PRO A 206 17.85 -1.40 -2.42
N LYS A 207 18.27 -2.64 -2.66
CA LYS A 207 19.23 -2.93 -3.75
C LYS A 207 18.55 -2.81 -5.11
N LEU A 208 18.88 -1.73 -5.82
CA LEU A 208 18.48 -1.45 -7.20
C LEU A 208 19.65 -0.77 -7.90
N ASP A 209 19.86 -1.04 -9.18
CA ASP A 209 20.99 -0.46 -9.94
C ASP A 209 20.98 1.08 -9.92
N ILE A 210 19.78 1.70 -9.94
CA ILE A 210 19.61 3.16 -9.87
C ILE A 210 20.07 3.78 -8.53
N VAL A 211 20.15 3.00 -7.46
CA VAL A 211 20.46 3.50 -6.11
C VAL A 211 21.93 3.92 -5.98
N THR A 212 22.84 3.13 -6.54
CA THR A 212 24.27 3.46 -6.53
C THR A 212 24.59 4.58 -7.53
N GLU A 213 23.89 4.64 -8.67
CA GLU A 213 24.15 5.62 -9.73
C GLU A 213 23.57 7.02 -9.46
N SER A 214 22.39 7.11 -8.85
CA SER A 214 21.64 8.39 -8.73
C SER A 214 21.49 8.89 -7.29
N PHE A 215 21.26 8.00 -6.33
CA PHE A 215 20.84 8.43 -4.98
C PHE A 215 21.99 8.87 -4.09
N LEU A 216 23.15 8.24 -4.22
CA LEU A 216 24.33 8.67 -3.47
C LEU A 216 24.72 10.13 -3.82
N PRO A 217 24.84 10.51 -5.12
CA PRO A 217 25.03 11.91 -5.48
C PRO A 217 23.93 12.85 -4.95
N SER A 218 22.65 12.43 -4.99
CA SER A 218 21.54 13.24 -4.49
C SER A 218 21.66 13.55 -2.99
N ILE A 219 21.97 12.54 -2.17
CA ILE A 219 22.15 12.71 -0.72
C ILE A 219 23.36 13.61 -0.44
N VAL A 220 24.49 13.37 -1.10
CA VAL A 220 25.71 14.19 -0.90
C VAL A 220 25.46 15.64 -1.30
N ASN A 221 24.80 15.88 -2.44
CA ASN A 221 24.46 17.23 -2.89
C ASN A 221 23.55 17.94 -1.89
N CYS A 222 22.49 17.28 -1.42
CA CYS A 222 21.59 17.85 -0.40
C CYS A 222 22.32 18.20 0.90
N LEU A 223 23.16 17.30 1.42
CA LEU A 223 23.94 17.56 2.63
C LEU A 223 24.97 18.69 2.43
N SER A 224 25.40 18.92 1.19
CA SER A 224 26.37 19.97 0.82
C SER A 224 25.71 21.31 0.48
N GLU A 225 24.37 21.40 0.42
CA GLU A 225 23.65 22.68 0.16
C GLU A 225 23.97 23.75 1.20
N HIS A 226 24.33 23.33 2.41
CA HIS A 226 24.68 24.21 3.51
C HIS A 226 26.14 24.02 3.89
N ALA A 227 26.98 24.98 3.50
CA ALA A 227 28.43 24.96 3.76
C ALA A 227 28.82 24.89 5.25
N PHE A 228 27.89 25.17 6.17
CA PHE A 228 28.10 25.06 7.61
C PHE A 228 27.82 23.66 8.18
N ILE A 229 27.37 22.71 7.35
CA ILE A 229 27.21 21.31 7.74
C ILE A 229 28.53 20.59 7.48
N ASN A 230 29.18 20.13 8.53
CA ASN A 230 30.31 19.22 8.41
C ASN A 230 29.79 17.77 8.47
N PHE A 231 30.01 16.99 7.42
CA PHE A 231 29.64 15.57 7.41
C PHE A 231 30.71 14.72 6.74
N THR A 232 30.78 13.46 7.13
CA THR A 232 31.64 12.46 6.52
C THR A 232 30.78 11.29 6.06
N LEU A 233 30.87 10.96 4.77
CA LEU A 233 30.37 9.71 4.23
C LEU A 233 31.50 8.67 4.34
N LYS A 234 31.35 7.70 5.25
CA LYS A 234 32.44 6.76 5.58
C LYS A 234 32.57 5.62 4.59
N HIS A 235 31.47 4.94 4.28
CA HIS A 235 31.45 3.72 3.46
C HIS A 235 30.04 3.54 2.87
N VAL A 236 29.95 2.94 1.69
CA VAL A 236 28.73 2.36 1.13
C VAL A 236 28.79 0.84 1.29
N GLU A 237 27.99 0.24 2.15
CA GLU A 237 27.95 -1.20 2.36
C GLU A 237 26.85 -1.83 1.51
N GLU A 238 27.18 -2.83 0.70
CA GLU A 238 26.20 -3.57 -0.09
C GLU A 238 25.97 -4.96 0.50
N SER A 239 24.70 -5.29 0.72
CA SER A 239 24.26 -6.63 1.11
C SER A 239 23.48 -7.29 -0.02
N GLU A 240 22.90 -8.46 0.23
CA GLU A 240 22.04 -9.15 -0.74
C GLU A 240 20.82 -8.30 -1.13
N ASP A 241 20.14 -7.70 -0.15
CA ASP A 241 18.87 -6.98 -0.37
C ASP A 241 18.96 -5.45 -0.28
N SER A 242 20.10 -4.87 0.07
CA SER A 242 20.19 -3.43 0.39
C SER A 242 21.55 -2.80 0.15
N VAL A 243 21.54 -1.47 0.06
CA VAL A 243 22.71 -0.59 0.02
C VAL A 243 22.62 0.36 1.21
N THR A 244 23.67 0.45 2.01
CA THR A 244 23.70 1.25 3.25
C THR A 244 24.72 2.37 3.16
N PHE A 245 24.27 3.60 3.42
CA PHE A 245 25.11 4.80 3.49
C PHE A 245 25.45 5.13 4.93
N HIS A 246 26.75 5.23 5.22
CA HIS A 246 27.26 5.51 6.56
C HIS A 246 27.63 6.99 6.67
N ILE A 247 26.87 7.73 7.48
CA ILE A 247 27.01 9.18 7.63
C ILE A 247 27.40 9.50 9.06
N THR A 248 28.34 10.43 9.24
CA THR A 248 28.64 11.04 10.54
C THR A 248 28.61 12.54 10.37
N PHE A 249 27.89 13.22 11.26
CA PHE A 249 27.86 14.68 11.31
C PHE A 249 28.88 15.17 12.34
N GLY A 250 29.64 16.21 11.99
CA GLY A 250 30.48 16.92 12.93
C GLY A 250 29.66 17.83 13.86
N GLU A 251 30.37 18.64 14.65
CA GLU A 251 29.75 19.66 15.49
C GLU A 251 29.03 20.73 14.66
N PHE A 252 27.94 21.26 15.19
CA PHE A 252 27.15 22.32 14.58
C PHE A 252 26.71 23.34 15.64
N THR A 253 26.58 24.60 15.24
CA THR A 253 26.36 25.74 16.15
C THR A 253 24.98 26.37 16.03
N ARG A 254 24.12 25.81 15.17
CA ARG A 254 22.76 26.33 14.92
C ARG A 254 21.76 25.19 14.86
N SER A 255 20.55 25.43 15.36
CA SER A 255 19.40 24.54 15.17
C SER A 255 18.72 24.83 13.83
N PHE A 256 18.51 23.79 13.02
CA PHE A 256 17.86 23.88 11.71
C PHE A 256 17.42 22.49 11.24
N ASN A 257 16.60 22.45 10.20
CA ASN A 257 16.13 21.21 9.57
C ASN A 257 16.65 21.14 8.15
N LEU A 258 17.12 19.96 7.74
CA LEU A 258 17.47 19.66 6.35
C LEU A 258 16.71 18.41 5.91
N SER A 259 16.11 18.43 4.73
CA SER A 259 15.38 17.27 4.20
C SER A 259 15.98 16.84 2.87
N CYS A 260 16.55 15.64 2.83
CA CYS A 260 17.14 15.07 1.64
C CYS A 260 16.23 14.00 1.04
N SER A 261 15.98 14.07 -0.26
CA SER A 261 15.11 13.13 -0.96
C SER A 261 15.84 12.10 -1.80
N MET A 262 15.30 10.89 -1.82
CA MET A 262 15.69 9.76 -2.65
C MET A 262 14.44 9.31 -3.40
N ASP A 263 14.38 9.59 -4.71
CA ASP A 263 13.11 9.53 -5.45
C ASP A 263 13.08 8.37 -6.45
N LEU A 264 12.36 7.28 -6.12
CA LEU A 264 12.08 6.17 -7.04
C LEU A 264 10.70 6.31 -7.70
N SER A 265 10.03 7.46 -7.62
CA SER A 265 8.64 7.58 -8.06
C SER A 265 8.43 7.46 -9.57
N GLU A 266 9.51 7.56 -10.34
CA GLU A 266 9.55 7.30 -11.79
C GLU A 266 10.12 5.92 -12.13
N TYR A 267 10.69 5.21 -11.14
CA TYR A 267 11.28 3.88 -11.35
C TYR A 267 10.18 2.81 -11.35
N ASN A 268 10.03 2.15 -12.50
CA ASN A 268 8.97 1.19 -12.75
C ASN A 268 9.57 -0.22 -12.94
N ILE A 269 8.90 -1.23 -12.38
CA ILE A 269 9.18 -2.64 -12.63
C ILE A 269 7.92 -3.27 -13.22
N GLU A 270 8.05 -3.89 -14.40
CA GLU A 270 6.94 -4.60 -15.03
C GLU A 270 6.44 -5.76 -14.11
N PRO A 271 5.13 -6.02 -14.07
CA PRO A 271 4.11 -5.46 -14.95
C PRO A 271 3.46 -4.15 -14.47
N CYS A 272 3.55 -3.84 -13.16
CA CYS A 272 2.75 -2.78 -12.54
C CYS A 272 3.40 -2.07 -11.37
N ALA A 273 4.63 -2.40 -10.98
CA ALA A 273 5.25 -1.86 -9.78
C ALA A 273 5.88 -0.48 -10.04
N VAL A 274 5.70 0.43 -9.08
CA VAL A 274 6.27 1.78 -9.11
C VAL A 274 6.90 2.07 -7.75
N GLY A 275 8.08 2.69 -7.75
CA GLY A 275 8.79 3.10 -6.54
C GLY A 275 8.14 4.28 -5.80
N LYS A 276 8.69 4.60 -4.64
CA LYS A 276 8.27 5.74 -3.81
C LYS A 276 9.42 6.74 -3.64
N LYS A 277 9.07 7.94 -3.23
CA LYS A 277 10.01 8.95 -2.75
C LYS A 277 10.26 8.75 -1.26
N GLY A 278 11.51 8.49 -0.88
CA GLY A 278 11.94 8.57 0.51
C GLY A 278 12.49 9.95 0.82
N ASN A 279 12.20 10.50 1.99
CA ASN A 279 12.83 11.71 2.50
C ASN A 279 13.48 11.39 3.85
N VAL A 280 14.72 11.79 4.08
CA VAL A 280 15.33 11.86 5.42
C VAL A 280 15.31 13.30 5.86
N THR A 281 14.60 13.57 6.95
CA THR A 281 14.61 14.87 7.63
C THR A 281 15.60 14.81 8.79
N PHE A 282 16.69 15.55 8.66
CA PHE A 282 17.69 15.77 9.70
C PHE A 282 17.26 16.95 10.57
N PHE A 283 17.06 16.70 11.86
CA PHE A 283 16.77 17.71 12.87
C PHE A 283 18.04 18.01 13.66
N PHE A 284 18.69 19.13 13.37
CA PHE A 284 19.86 19.62 14.09
C PHE A 284 19.38 20.49 15.25
N ASN A 285 19.78 20.15 16.47
CA ASN A 285 19.41 20.92 17.65
C ASN A 285 20.60 21.07 18.59
N VAL A 286 20.94 22.33 18.90
CA VAL A 286 22.02 22.72 19.82
C VAL A 286 21.54 22.67 21.26
#